data_AF-A0A1Q9ENQ7-F1
#
_entry.id   AF-A0A1Q9ENQ7-F1
#
_cell.length_a   1.000
_cell.length_b   1.000
_cell.length_c   1.000
_cell.angle_alpha   90.00
_cell.angle_beta   90.00
_cell.angle_gamma   90.00
#
_symmetry.space_group_name_H-M   'P 1'
#
loop_
_entity.id
_entity.type
_entity.pdbx_description
1 polymer ?
#
loop_
_entity_poly.entity_id
_entity_poly.type
_entity_poly.pdbx_seq_one_letter_code
_entity_poly.pdbx_strand_id
1 'polypeptide(L)'
;MARGILVGLVLSLQLLAGNASGAPLTEWQKQAFSEVEKSAAEQSKAAEPELLAFFDSKDFRANLSSCCPSVAKLPAPELLDRLSKQFQVAELASGFPADQDPTKMFPDSAGMSIGFGMNGTFFLNDWQAILLHSTDPAEVWHGFEATYVAFRVNSSGKTVTVERWFGGCSGNKTQPIEMLLSTCYKQPYTAGMSMIVRYDYDNASGNVNSTMWMAENSSGVSGGWKRSLATNSEPTKVDCPPQEAVFNTEVYVADGHCHTYTMQNNSEQFGAQDHAETFVYGMKPFQVRGAPSTLMEAGERPVYSMVNLNLIDMGSPIYGDVSAVFAQKYILNSTLLSPTDTGLYEMGCLDKTVVPVEVAYNCSALTGFRQLGTLQHNKHLWLVNKNFWGRLGLLYKAFERMEAPWGHHGVVTGSFLNYFEGGLLGQLQYPAAIRFLIGAFPALFGTDMGVKLQNWARSRGWVLIWALGPNDKVVPKQTSDFNFALMEGHASFAVNKRMIDPLVLSETTAAASLPLGSDVTDNFKKMWAEVSSLRNTTNLTNVTMAQKWKDTATLLPQLPVRPLMGGDCEVQLVNAECVGMAMQGSCVCYASTEVVSLEEVVVV
;
A
#
# COMPACT_ATOMS: atom_id res chain seq x y z
N MET A 1 25.46 -54.81 -25.84
CA MET A 1 25.56 -53.36 -26.16
C MET A 1 24.20 -52.74 -25.90
N ALA A 2 24.16 -51.50 -25.40
CA ALA A 2 22.99 -50.76 -24.89
C ALA A 2 22.64 -50.96 -23.39
N ARG A 3 23.55 -50.51 -22.53
CA ARG A 3 23.24 -49.87 -21.24
C ARG A 3 23.96 -48.51 -21.27
N GLY A 4 23.23 -47.41 -21.14
CA GLY A 4 23.82 -46.08 -21.07
C GLY A 4 22.90 -45.04 -21.71
N ILE A 5 22.15 -44.35 -20.85
CA ILE A 5 21.66 -42.96 -20.92
C ILE A 5 20.52 -42.90 -19.87
N LEU A 6 20.91 -42.76 -18.60
CA LEU A 6 19.99 -42.37 -17.51
C LEU A 6 20.79 -41.74 -16.36
N VAL A 7 21.61 -40.74 -16.67
CA VAL A 7 22.39 -39.95 -15.66
C VAL A 7 22.33 -38.44 -15.99
N GLY A 8 21.33 -37.98 -16.74
CA GLY A 8 21.32 -36.62 -17.29
C GLY A 8 20.42 -35.58 -16.60
N LEU A 9 19.68 -35.92 -15.54
CA LEU A 9 18.59 -35.02 -15.06
C LEU A 9 18.42 -34.95 -13.53
N VAL A 10 19.50 -35.15 -12.77
CA VAL A 10 19.49 -34.97 -11.30
C VAL A 10 20.40 -33.81 -10.85
N LEU A 11 21.12 -33.15 -11.78
CA LEU A 11 22.19 -32.20 -11.47
C LEU A 11 21.80 -30.70 -11.52
N SER A 12 20.54 -30.36 -11.23
CA SER A 12 20.12 -28.94 -11.16
C SER A 12 19.13 -28.60 -10.03
N LEU A 13 18.83 -29.54 -9.12
CA LEU A 13 17.95 -29.26 -7.97
C LEU A 13 18.68 -28.70 -6.73
N GLN A 14 20.01 -28.58 -6.78
CA GLN A 14 20.84 -28.18 -5.63
C GLN A 14 21.00 -26.65 -5.42
N LEU A 15 20.26 -25.79 -6.13
CA LEU A 15 20.47 -24.32 -6.06
C LEU A 15 19.24 -23.47 -5.67
N LEU A 16 18.14 -24.07 -5.22
CA LEU A 16 16.97 -23.33 -4.71
C LEU A 16 16.71 -23.50 -3.21
N ALA A 17 17.59 -24.20 -2.49
CA ALA A 17 17.66 -24.05 -1.04
C ALA A 17 18.25 -22.66 -0.75
N GLY A 18 17.44 -21.61 -0.95
CA GLY A 18 17.77 -20.26 -0.55
C GLY A 18 18.23 -20.32 0.90
N ASN A 19 19.40 -19.75 1.19
CA ASN A 19 19.92 -19.73 2.54
C ASN A 19 18.83 -19.22 3.47
N ALA A 20 18.51 -19.99 4.51
CA ALA A 20 17.61 -19.58 5.59
C ALA A 20 18.13 -18.35 6.39
N SER A 21 19.15 -17.67 5.88
CA SER A 21 19.85 -16.55 6.52
C SER A 21 19.08 -15.22 6.50
N GLY A 22 17.83 -15.21 6.03
CA GLY A 22 17.03 -14.00 5.88
C GLY A 22 17.55 -13.07 4.78
N ALA A 23 17.01 -11.84 4.75
CA ALA A 23 17.44 -10.82 3.80
C ALA A 23 18.94 -10.47 3.98
N PRO A 24 19.76 -10.45 2.91
CA PRO A 24 21.11 -9.93 3.00
C PRO A 24 21.06 -8.44 3.33
N LEU A 25 21.55 -8.11 4.52
CA LEU A 25 21.65 -6.75 5.04
C LEU A 25 23.03 -6.15 4.76
N THR A 26 23.09 -4.85 4.46
CA THR A 26 24.35 -4.09 4.50
C THR A 26 24.87 -3.98 5.94
N GLU A 27 26.14 -3.61 6.13
CA GLU A 27 26.68 -3.39 7.48
C GLU A 27 25.92 -2.29 8.23
N TRP A 28 25.46 -1.25 7.53
CA TRP A 28 24.65 -0.20 8.13
C TRP A 28 23.29 -0.72 8.56
N GLN A 29 22.60 -1.48 7.70
CA GLN A 29 21.31 -2.08 8.03
C GLN A 29 21.41 -3.06 9.21
N LYS A 30 22.48 -3.85 9.29
CA LYS A 30 22.74 -4.72 10.46
C LYS A 30 22.89 -3.92 11.74
N GLN A 31 23.65 -2.82 11.69
CA GLN A 31 23.84 -1.94 12.83
C GLN A 31 22.51 -1.31 13.27
N ALA A 32 21.77 -0.72 12.34
CA ALA A 32 20.47 -0.10 12.62
C ALA A 32 19.48 -1.12 13.21
N PHE A 33 19.38 -2.32 12.62
CA PHE A 33 18.51 -3.38 13.13
C PHE A 33 18.91 -3.82 14.53
N SER A 34 20.20 -4.08 14.78
CA SER A 34 20.71 -4.50 16.09
C SER A 34 20.44 -3.46 17.19
N GLU A 35 20.59 -2.17 16.87
CA GLU A 35 20.30 -1.08 17.79
C GLU A 35 18.80 -1.02 18.13
N VAL A 36 17.94 -1.05 17.11
CA VAL A 36 16.47 -1.05 17.30
C VAL A 36 16.04 -2.31 18.05
N GLU A 37 16.52 -3.50 17.67
CA GLU A 37 16.14 -4.76 18.32
C GLU A 37 16.44 -4.72 19.82
N LYS A 38 17.65 -4.29 20.20
CA LYS A 38 18.03 -4.15 21.61
C LYS A 38 17.12 -3.17 22.33
N SER A 39 16.92 -1.97 21.78
CA SER A 39 16.09 -0.94 22.41
C SER A 39 14.62 -1.39 22.52
N ALA A 40 14.09 -2.00 21.45
CA ALA A 40 12.73 -2.50 21.36
C ALA A 40 12.49 -3.63 22.36
N ALA A 41 13.47 -4.49 22.62
CA ALA A 41 13.38 -5.54 23.65
C ALA A 41 13.20 -4.93 25.05
N GLU A 42 14.04 -3.94 25.39
CA GLU A 42 13.99 -3.23 26.67
C GLU A 42 12.65 -2.49 26.83
N GLN A 43 12.24 -1.73 25.80
CA GLN A 43 10.98 -0.98 25.80
C GLN A 43 9.76 -1.87 25.84
N SER A 44 9.74 -2.97 25.07
CA SER A 44 8.62 -3.92 25.09
C SER A 44 8.44 -4.57 26.45
N LYS A 45 9.56 -4.90 27.13
CA LYS A 45 9.53 -5.40 28.50
C LYS A 45 9.04 -4.34 29.49
N ALA A 46 9.48 -3.09 29.35
CA ALA A 46 9.07 -1.98 30.21
C ALA A 46 7.59 -1.60 30.03
N ALA A 47 7.07 -1.72 28.80
CA ALA A 47 5.68 -1.40 28.45
C ALA A 47 4.68 -2.48 28.89
N GLU A 48 5.14 -3.71 29.14
CA GLU A 48 4.24 -4.84 29.46
C GLU A 48 3.35 -4.60 30.69
N PRO A 49 3.86 -4.15 31.86
CA PRO A 49 3.01 -3.84 33.00
C PRO A 49 1.96 -2.77 32.71
N GLU A 50 2.31 -1.73 31.94
CA GLU A 50 1.38 -0.68 31.55
C GLU A 50 0.29 -1.20 30.61
N LEU A 51 0.66 -2.05 29.65
CA LEU A 51 -0.27 -2.66 28.70
C LEU A 51 -1.25 -3.61 29.42
N LEU A 52 -0.75 -4.40 30.38
CA LEU A 52 -1.58 -5.26 31.23
C LEU A 52 -2.55 -4.43 32.09
N ALA A 53 -2.06 -3.36 32.73
CA ALA A 53 -2.90 -2.45 33.50
C ALA A 53 -3.95 -1.75 32.62
N PHE A 54 -3.60 -1.39 31.38
CA PHE A 54 -4.54 -0.84 30.42
C PHE A 54 -5.63 -1.85 30.06
N PHE A 55 -5.28 -3.12 29.82
CA PHE A 55 -6.25 -4.17 29.58
C PHE A 55 -7.20 -4.37 30.75
N ASP A 56 -6.74 -4.24 32.00
CA ASP A 56 -7.59 -4.34 33.19
C ASP A 56 -8.38 -3.05 33.50
N SER A 57 -8.14 -1.97 32.76
CA SER A 57 -8.88 -0.72 32.95
C SER A 57 -10.37 -0.87 32.62
N LYS A 58 -11.21 -0.23 33.42
CA LYS A 58 -12.68 -0.26 33.25
C LYS A 58 -13.11 0.19 31.86
N ASP A 59 -12.46 1.22 31.32
CA ASP A 59 -12.80 1.79 30.02
C ASP A 59 -12.43 0.84 28.89
N PHE A 60 -11.24 0.22 28.94
CA PHE A 60 -10.85 -0.80 27.95
C PHE A 60 -11.83 -1.97 27.95
N ARG A 61 -12.15 -2.49 29.14
CA ARG A 61 -13.09 -3.61 29.31
C ARG A 61 -14.49 -3.27 28.83
N ALA A 62 -14.98 -2.05 29.10
CA ALA A 62 -16.29 -1.60 28.65
C ALA A 62 -16.35 -1.50 27.11
N ASN A 63 -15.32 -0.92 26.49
CA ASN A 63 -15.24 -0.80 25.03
C ASN A 63 -15.15 -2.18 24.37
N LEU A 64 -14.27 -3.05 24.86
CA LEU A 64 -14.10 -4.40 24.31
C LEU A 64 -15.35 -5.26 24.49
N SER A 65 -16.09 -5.09 25.60
CA SER A 65 -17.34 -5.81 25.84
C SER A 65 -18.44 -5.47 24.84
N SER A 66 -18.36 -4.32 24.15
CA SER A 66 -19.37 -3.93 23.15
C SER A 66 -19.31 -4.77 21.87
N CYS A 67 -18.10 -5.17 21.44
CA CYS A 67 -17.92 -6.05 20.28
C CYS A 67 -17.76 -7.52 20.69
N CYS A 68 -17.09 -7.75 21.82
CA CYS A 68 -16.39 -9.00 22.09
C CYS A 68 -16.54 -9.40 23.58
N PRO A 69 -17.78 -9.69 24.06
CA PRO A 69 -18.03 -9.92 25.49
C PRO A 69 -17.28 -11.13 26.08
N SER A 70 -16.98 -12.14 25.26
CA SER A 70 -16.16 -13.31 25.63
C SER A 70 -14.73 -12.87 25.95
N VAL A 71 -14.10 -12.13 25.05
CA VAL A 71 -12.71 -11.66 25.16
C VAL A 71 -12.56 -10.63 26.26
N ALA A 72 -13.54 -9.75 26.43
CA ALA A 72 -13.51 -8.75 27.50
C ALA A 72 -13.44 -9.35 28.91
N LYS A 73 -13.78 -10.64 29.09
CA LYS A 73 -13.68 -11.35 30.37
C LYS A 73 -12.34 -12.04 30.60
N LEU A 74 -11.48 -12.13 29.59
CA LEU A 74 -10.19 -12.82 29.71
C LEU A 74 -9.22 -12.02 30.58
N PRO A 75 -8.38 -12.67 31.39
CA PRO A 75 -7.33 -11.96 32.14
C PRO A 75 -6.42 -11.14 31.20
N ALA A 76 -5.92 -9.99 31.66
CA ALA A 76 -5.00 -9.15 30.87
C ALA A 76 -3.79 -9.92 30.28
N PRO A 77 -3.15 -10.87 31.00
CA PRO A 77 -2.08 -11.68 30.41
C PRO A 77 -2.53 -12.54 29.21
N GLU A 78 -3.75 -13.07 29.25
CA GLU A 78 -4.30 -13.85 28.13
C GLU A 78 -4.61 -12.95 26.93
N LEU A 79 -5.09 -11.72 27.16
CA LEU A 79 -5.26 -10.73 26.09
C LEU A 79 -3.92 -10.38 25.43
N LEU A 80 -2.87 -10.19 26.23
CA LEU A 80 -1.53 -9.93 25.73
C LEU A 80 -0.97 -11.11 24.92
N ASP A 81 -1.19 -12.35 25.39
CA ASP A 81 -0.78 -13.56 24.67
C ASP A 81 -1.49 -13.65 23.31
N ARG A 82 -2.81 -13.46 23.27
CA ARG A 82 -3.59 -13.44 22.00
C ARG A 82 -3.08 -12.38 21.04
N LEU A 83 -2.84 -11.17 21.52
CA LEU A 83 -2.30 -10.08 20.70
C LEU A 83 -0.91 -10.43 20.14
N SER A 84 -0.05 -11.02 20.97
CA SER A 84 1.30 -11.46 20.57
C SER A 84 1.24 -12.54 19.50
N LYS A 85 0.37 -13.54 19.68
CA LYS A 85 0.14 -14.61 18.69
C LYS A 85 -0.45 -14.08 17.38
N GLN A 86 -1.36 -13.12 17.45
CA GLN A 86 -1.89 -12.48 16.25
C GLN A 86 -0.79 -11.74 15.48
N PHE A 87 0.10 -11.05 16.19
CA PHE A 87 1.22 -10.36 15.57
C PHE A 87 2.18 -11.34 14.90
N GLN A 88 2.42 -12.51 15.51
CA GLN A 88 3.26 -13.57 14.95
C GLN A 88 2.73 -14.11 13.62
N VAL A 89 1.43 -14.04 13.33
CA VAL A 89 0.87 -14.52 12.06
C VAL A 89 0.38 -13.40 11.15
N ALA A 90 0.53 -12.15 11.59
CA ALA A 90 0.13 -10.98 10.80
C ALA A 90 0.94 -10.92 9.51
N GLU A 91 0.25 -10.52 8.45
CA GLU A 91 0.87 -10.37 7.13
C GLU A 91 1.57 -9.04 7.06
N LEU A 92 2.80 -9.03 6.54
CA LEU A 92 3.45 -7.81 6.09
C LEU A 92 3.24 -7.74 4.59
N ALA A 93 2.45 -6.76 4.15
CA ALA A 93 2.01 -6.62 2.78
C ALA A 93 2.49 -5.31 2.17
N SER A 94 3.17 -5.38 1.02
CA SER A 94 3.47 -4.21 0.19
C SER A 94 2.56 -4.24 -1.03
N GLY A 95 1.75 -3.18 -1.19
CA GLY A 95 0.86 -3.00 -2.32
C GLY A 95 1.57 -2.30 -3.47
N PHE A 96 1.24 -2.65 -4.70
CA PHE A 96 1.83 -2.03 -5.88
C PHE A 96 0.91 -2.16 -7.11
N PRO A 97 1.02 -1.26 -8.10
CA PRO A 97 0.22 -1.33 -9.31
C PRO A 97 0.55 -2.57 -10.14
N ALA A 98 -0.47 -3.17 -10.78
CA ALA A 98 -0.25 -4.33 -11.64
C ALA A 98 0.62 -3.98 -12.86
N ASP A 99 0.41 -2.78 -13.39
CA ASP A 99 1.15 -2.20 -14.50
C ASP A 99 1.52 -0.77 -14.15
N GLN A 100 2.76 -0.39 -14.44
CA GLN A 100 3.25 0.95 -14.16
C GLN A 100 3.93 1.50 -15.41
N ASP A 101 3.48 2.68 -15.83
CA ASP A 101 4.15 3.42 -16.89
C ASP A 101 5.32 4.21 -16.25
N PRO A 102 6.57 3.82 -16.52
CA PRO A 102 7.72 4.46 -15.88
C PRO A 102 7.87 5.93 -16.29
N THR A 103 7.20 6.37 -17.36
CA THR A 103 7.20 7.75 -17.84
C THR A 103 6.12 8.62 -17.22
N LYS A 104 5.17 8.03 -16.48
CA LYS A 104 4.01 8.74 -15.89
C LYS A 104 3.99 8.63 -14.36
N MET A 105 5.16 8.50 -13.74
CA MET A 105 5.25 8.36 -12.29
C MET A 105 4.46 9.47 -11.60
N PHE A 106 3.47 9.05 -10.82
CA PHE A 106 3.01 9.86 -9.72
C PHE A 106 4.12 9.81 -8.65
N PRO A 107 4.46 10.94 -8.01
CA PRO A 107 5.63 11.04 -7.16
C PRO A 107 5.64 10.09 -5.95
N ASP A 108 4.50 9.51 -5.57
CA ASP A 108 4.36 8.81 -4.30
C ASP A 108 4.47 7.27 -4.39
N SER A 109 4.61 6.66 -5.59
CA SER A 109 4.97 5.23 -5.65
C SER A 109 5.53 4.81 -7.01
N ALA A 110 6.74 5.24 -7.35
CA ALA A 110 7.47 4.72 -8.50
C ALA A 110 7.88 3.22 -8.40
N GLY A 111 7.20 2.46 -7.54
CA GLY A 111 7.59 1.17 -7.00
C GLY A 111 7.40 -0.02 -7.95
N MET A 112 6.88 -1.10 -7.38
CA MET A 112 6.90 -2.41 -8.03
C MET A 112 5.81 -2.57 -9.10
N SER A 113 6.01 -3.48 -10.05
CA SER A 113 4.97 -3.92 -10.99
C SER A 113 5.12 -5.41 -11.32
N ILE A 114 4.10 -6.01 -11.95
CA ILE A 114 4.19 -7.40 -12.43
C ILE A 114 5.33 -7.55 -13.44
N GLY A 115 5.50 -6.57 -14.34
CA GLY A 115 6.54 -6.60 -15.36
C GLY A 115 7.94 -6.65 -14.75
N PHE A 116 8.18 -5.86 -13.70
CA PHE A 116 9.47 -5.84 -13.00
C PHE A 116 9.69 -7.10 -12.20
N GLY A 117 8.67 -7.54 -11.47
CA GLY A 117 8.72 -8.77 -10.70
C GLY A 117 9.03 -10.01 -11.53
N MET A 118 8.47 -10.11 -12.73
CA MET A 118 8.74 -11.21 -13.65
C MET A 118 10.20 -11.27 -14.10
N ASN A 119 10.81 -10.11 -14.36
CA ASN A 119 12.17 -10.00 -14.91
C ASN A 119 13.25 -9.87 -13.82
N GLY A 120 12.89 -9.45 -12.61
CA GLY A 120 13.80 -9.22 -11.49
C GLY A 120 14.15 -10.48 -10.71
N THR A 121 15.14 -10.38 -9.83
CA THR A 121 15.49 -11.44 -8.88
C THR A 121 15.16 -11.09 -7.44
N PHE A 122 14.64 -9.89 -7.18
CA PHE A 122 14.30 -9.39 -5.85
C PHE A 122 13.16 -8.38 -5.94
N PHE A 123 12.50 -8.13 -4.81
CA PHE A 123 11.47 -7.11 -4.67
C PHE A 123 12.13 -5.73 -4.52
N LEU A 124 11.68 -4.76 -5.33
CA LEU A 124 12.24 -3.41 -5.38
C LEU A 124 11.64 -2.53 -4.28
N ASN A 125 12.46 -1.68 -3.67
CA ASN A 125 11.96 -0.48 -3.00
C ASN A 125 11.72 0.64 -4.03
N ASP A 126 11.04 1.72 -3.62
CA ASP A 126 10.68 2.83 -4.51
C ASP A 126 11.91 3.48 -5.17
N TRP A 127 13.00 3.61 -4.42
CA TRP A 127 14.25 4.20 -4.88
C TRP A 127 14.92 3.39 -5.99
N GLN A 128 14.98 2.06 -5.81
CA GLN A 128 15.55 1.14 -6.80
C GLN A 128 14.68 1.08 -8.05
N ALA A 129 13.36 1.13 -7.88
CA ALA A 129 12.44 1.12 -8.99
C ALA A 129 12.66 2.35 -9.89
N ILE A 130 12.78 3.56 -9.35
CA ILE A 130 13.08 4.75 -10.17
C ILE A 130 14.39 4.61 -10.95
N LEU A 131 15.45 4.15 -10.31
CA LEU A 131 16.76 3.96 -10.97
C LEU A 131 16.72 2.90 -12.08
N LEU A 132 15.90 1.87 -11.95
CA LEU A 132 15.76 0.81 -12.95
C LEU A 132 14.79 1.18 -14.08
N HIS A 133 13.94 2.17 -13.88
CA HIS A 133 12.77 2.39 -14.74
C HIS A 133 12.79 3.74 -15.45
N SER A 134 13.36 4.77 -14.83
CA SER A 134 13.53 6.04 -15.49
C SER A 134 14.74 6.01 -16.43
N THR A 135 14.55 6.51 -17.65
CA THR A 135 15.67 6.80 -18.56
C THR A 135 16.48 8.01 -18.08
N ASP A 136 15.88 8.85 -17.24
CA ASP A 136 16.53 9.99 -16.57
C ASP A 136 16.04 10.07 -15.10
N PRO A 137 16.64 9.30 -14.18
CA PRO A 137 16.27 9.36 -12.78
C PRO A 137 16.41 10.76 -12.18
N ALA A 138 17.36 11.57 -12.66
CA ALA A 138 17.54 12.94 -12.17
C ALA A 138 16.34 13.83 -12.51
N GLU A 139 15.72 13.65 -13.68
CA GLU A 139 14.44 14.30 -14.01
C GLU A 139 13.31 13.85 -13.08
N VAL A 140 13.32 12.60 -12.58
CA VAL A 140 12.32 12.15 -11.59
C VAL A 140 12.59 12.79 -10.22
N TRP A 141 13.82 12.73 -9.71
CA TRP A 141 14.19 13.25 -8.39
C TRP A 141 14.07 14.77 -8.29
N HIS A 142 14.52 15.46 -9.34
CA HIS A 142 14.62 16.93 -9.39
C HIS A 142 13.62 17.56 -10.33
N GLY A 143 12.71 16.76 -10.88
CA GLY A 143 11.62 17.23 -11.70
C GLY A 143 10.78 18.25 -10.96
N PHE A 144 10.40 19.28 -11.70
CA PHE A 144 9.34 20.18 -11.28
C PHE A 144 8.09 19.76 -12.04
N GLU A 145 7.03 19.40 -11.32
CA GLU A 145 5.73 19.41 -11.96
C GLU A 145 5.36 20.88 -12.18
N ALA A 146 5.46 21.30 -13.43
CA ALA A 146 5.18 22.66 -13.85
C ALA A 146 3.78 22.76 -14.45
N THR A 147 3.02 23.77 -14.05
CA THR A 147 1.95 24.28 -14.91
C THR A 147 2.49 25.39 -15.79
N TYR A 148 2.00 25.40 -17.01
CA TYR A 148 2.35 26.38 -18.01
C TYR A 148 1.10 27.22 -18.22
N VAL A 149 1.11 28.44 -17.70
CA VAL A 149 -0.08 29.30 -17.67
C VAL A 149 0.30 30.71 -18.11
N ALA A 150 -0.61 31.36 -18.83
CA ALA A 150 -0.52 32.77 -19.15
C ALA A 150 -1.74 33.48 -18.56
N PHE A 151 -1.47 34.61 -17.93
CA PHE A 151 -2.49 35.51 -17.44
C PHE A 151 -2.43 36.79 -18.25
N ARG A 152 -3.56 37.22 -18.81
CA ARG A 152 -3.67 38.52 -19.46
C ARG A 152 -4.78 39.30 -18.80
N VAL A 153 -4.42 40.37 -18.09
CA VAL A 153 -5.42 41.30 -17.54
C VAL A 153 -5.80 42.31 -18.62
N ASN A 154 -7.11 42.55 -18.78
CA ASN A 154 -7.57 43.50 -19.78
C ASN A 154 -7.19 44.95 -19.41
N SER A 155 -7.25 45.87 -20.37
CA SER A 155 -6.89 47.27 -20.17
C SER A 155 -7.71 48.00 -19.09
N SER A 156 -8.89 47.46 -18.74
CA SER A 156 -9.74 48.01 -17.69
C SER A 156 -9.38 47.50 -16.28
N GLY A 157 -8.49 46.52 -16.16
CA GLY A 157 -8.18 45.87 -14.89
C GLY A 157 -9.37 45.12 -14.27
N LYS A 158 -10.35 44.68 -15.09
CA LYS A 158 -11.59 44.05 -14.61
C LYS A 158 -11.69 42.55 -14.92
N THR A 159 -11.02 42.09 -15.96
CA THR A 159 -10.99 40.68 -16.34
C THR A 159 -9.57 40.19 -16.46
N VAL A 160 -9.40 38.90 -16.19
CA VAL A 160 -8.20 38.13 -16.48
C VAL A 160 -8.55 37.03 -17.46
N THR A 161 -7.76 36.91 -18.52
CA THR A 161 -7.79 35.76 -19.42
C THR A 161 -6.74 34.76 -18.95
N VAL A 162 -7.16 33.53 -18.71
CA VAL A 162 -6.30 32.42 -18.31
C VAL A 162 -6.15 31.45 -19.49
N GLU A 163 -4.93 31.24 -19.94
CA GLU A 163 -4.57 30.22 -20.93
C GLU A 163 -3.67 29.17 -20.25
N ARG A 164 -3.86 27.88 -20.53
CA ARG A 164 -3.02 26.80 -20.00
C ARG A 164 -2.40 26.01 -21.15
N TRP A 165 -1.21 25.46 -20.93
CA TRP A 165 -0.50 24.63 -21.91
C TRP A 165 -0.22 23.23 -21.37
N PHE A 166 -0.20 22.26 -22.28
CA PHE A 166 0.15 20.87 -22.01
C PHE A 166 1.50 20.51 -22.64
N GLY A 167 2.46 20.07 -21.81
CA GLY A 167 3.80 19.68 -22.28
C GLY A 167 4.72 20.87 -22.57
N GLY A 168 4.62 21.96 -21.78
CA GLY A 168 5.46 23.15 -21.93
C GLY A 168 4.79 24.31 -22.69
N CYS A 169 5.41 25.49 -22.67
CA CYS A 169 4.91 26.68 -23.38
C CYS A 169 4.87 26.56 -24.91
N SER A 170 5.51 25.53 -25.47
CA SER A 170 5.43 25.13 -26.89
C SER A 170 4.34 24.10 -27.18
N GLY A 171 3.69 23.57 -26.14
CA GLY A 171 2.70 22.52 -26.23
C GLY A 171 1.31 23.01 -26.62
N ASN A 172 0.35 22.07 -26.58
CA ASN A 172 -1.04 22.37 -26.93
C ASN A 172 -1.68 23.30 -25.91
N LYS A 173 -2.36 24.34 -26.38
CA LYS A 173 -3.06 25.31 -25.54
C LYS A 173 -4.50 24.87 -25.26
N THR A 174 -5.00 25.17 -24.07
CA THR A 174 -6.44 25.22 -23.80
C THR A 174 -7.07 26.41 -24.52
N GLN A 175 -8.40 26.39 -24.67
CA GLN A 175 -9.10 27.62 -25.02
C GLN A 175 -8.88 28.67 -23.91
N PRO A 176 -8.65 29.94 -24.25
CA PRO A 176 -8.53 31.01 -23.27
C PRO A 176 -9.85 31.18 -22.52
N ILE A 177 -9.79 31.31 -21.20
CA ILE A 177 -10.97 31.51 -20.36
C ILE A 177 -10.90 32.91 -19.76
N GLU A 178 -11.88 33.76 -20.06
CA GLU A 178 -11.99 35.09 -19.46
C GLU A 178 -12.81 35.03 -18.16
N MET A 179 -12.26 35.58 -17.08
CA MET A 179 -12.86 35.63 -15.76
C MET A 179 -12.83 37.06 -15.22
N LEU A 180 -13.89 37.47 -14.52
CA LEU A 180 -13.88 38.72 -13.74
C LEU A 180 -12.93 38.61 -12.55
N LEU A 181 -12.11 39.64 -12.34
CA LEU A 181 -11.26 39.75 -11.15
C LEU A 181 -12.12 39.89 -9.89
N SER A 182 -11.56 39.45 -8.75
CA SER A 182 -12.19 39.41 -7.43
C SER A 182 -13.54 38.68 -7.39
N THR A 183 -13.81 37.83 -8.38
CA THR A 183 -15.00 36.98 -8.45
C THR A 183 -14.57 35.52 -8.34
N CYS A 184 -15.29 34.74 -7.53
CA CYS A 184 -15.03 33.33 -7.38
C CYS A 184 -15.71 32.50 -8.48
N TYR A 185 -14.97 31.54 -9.04
CA TYR A 185 -15.45 30.61 -10.05
C TYR A 185 -15.26 29.19 -9.57
N LYS A 186 -16.31 28.39 -9.61
CA LYS A 186 -16.23 26.94 -9.46
C LYS A 186 -15.84 26.34 -10.80
N GLN A 187 -14.72 25.62 -10.83
CA GLN A 187 -14.25 24.88 -12.00
C GLN A 187 -13.91 23.44 -11.60
N PRO A 188 -14.03 22.45 -12.50
CA PRO A 188 -13.55 21.12 -12.21
C PRO A 188 -12.03 21.15 -11.99
N TYR A 189 -11.57 20.40 -11.00
CA TYR A 189 -10.14 20.23 -10.75
C TYR A 189 -9.68 18.84 -11.16
N THR A 190 -10.36 17.82 -10.65
CA THR A 190 -10.14 16.40 -10.95
C THR A 190 -11.50 15.70 -11.06
N ALA A 191 -11.51 14.42 -11.42
CA ALA A 191 -12.74 13.65 -11.54
C ALA A 191 -13.55 13.67 -10.22
N GLY A 192 -14.74 14.26 -10.25
CA GLY A 192 -15.62 14.36 -9.09
C GLY A 192 -15.33 15.52 -8.13
N MET A 193 -14.20 16.22 -8.28
CA MET A 193 -13.85 17.38 -7.43
C MET A 193 -13.89 18.68 -8.21
N SER A 194 -14.43 19.71 -7.59
CA SER A 194 -14.33 21.09 -8.09
C SER A 194 -13.46 21.92 -7.16
N MET A 195 -12.73 22.86 -7.72
CA MET A 195 -12.12 23.94 -6.95
C MET A 195 -12.93 25.22 -7.15
N ILE A 196 -12.90 26.10 -6.16
CA ILE A 196 -13.28 27.50 -6.32
C ILE A 196 -11.98 28.28 -6.50
N VAL A 197 -11.89 29.09 -7.55
CA VAL A 197 -10.74 29.96 -7.81
C VAL A 197 -11.18 31.42 -7.86
N ARG A 198 -10.35 32.30 -7.30
CA ARG A 198 -10.47 33.75 -7.43
C ARG A 198 -9.14 34.31 -7.91
N TYR A 199 -9.21 35.23 -8.86
CA TYR A 199 -8.05 35.96 -9.33
C TYR A 199 -8.17 37.43 -8.92
N ASP A 200 -7.15 37.96 -8.26
CA ASP A 200 -7.04 39.36 -7.88
C ASP A 200 -5.84 39.97 -8.61
N TYR A 201 -5.97 41.19 -9.15
CA TYR A 201 -4.89 41.86 -9.86
C TYR A 201 -4.29 42.96 -8.99
N ASP A 202 -2.98 42.89 -8.77
CA ASP A 202 -2.24 43.95 -8.10
C ASP A 202 -1.65 44.91 -9.14
N ASN A 203 -2.27 46.08 -9.26
CA ASN A 203 -1.83 47.13 -10.18
C ASN A 203 -0.39 47.61 -9.89
N ALA A 204 0.09 47.50 -8.65
CA ALA A 204 1.42 48.00 -8.28
C ALA A 204 2.53 47.06 -8.78
N SER A 205 2.33 45.76 -8.65
CA SER A 205 3.30 44.74 -9.10
C SER A 205 3.06 44.25 -10.53
N GLY A 206 1.86 44.46 -11.08
CA GLY A 206 1.46 43.87 -12.36
C GLY A 206 1.19 42.37 -12.28
N ASN A 207 1.03 41.83 -11.07
CA ASN A 207 0.83 40.41 -10.84
C ASN A 207 -0.65 40.04 -10.63
N VAL A 208 -1.00 38.80 -10.97
CA VAL A 208 -2.28 38.17 -10.62
C VAL A 208 -2.06 37.24 -9.43
N ASN A 209 -2.78 37.50 -8.35
CA ASN A 209 -2.89 36.63 -7.19
C ASN A 209 -4.02 35.63 -7.42
N SER A 210 -3.74 34.34 -7.30
CA SER A 210 -4.73 33.27 -7.41
C SER A 210 -5.01 32.66 -6.05
N THR A 211 -6.24 32.78 -5.58
CA THR A 211 -6.72 32.17 -4.35
C THR A 211 -7.60 30.97 -4.68
N MET A 212 -7.34 29.82 -4.07
CA MET A 212 -8.06 28.58 -4.35
C MET A 212 -8.65 27.95 -3.08
N TRP A 213 -9.87 27.44 -3.21
CA TRP A 213 -10.54 26.63 -2.19
C TRP A 213 -10.98 25.31 -2.81
N MET A 214 -11.00 24.24 -2.02
CA MET A 214 -11.72 23.04 -2.41
C MET A 214 -13.22 23.32 -2.29
N ALA A 215 -13.98 23.11 -3.38
CA ALA A 215 -15.43 23.16 -3.26
C ALA A 215 -15.86 21.89 -2.52
N GLU A 216 -16.53 22.02 -1.37
CA GLU A 216 -17.07 20.86 -0.66
C GLU A 216 -17.80 19.93 -1.63
N ASN A 217 -17.43 18.64 -1.59
CA ASN A 217 -18.03 17.63 -2.43
C ASN A 217 -19.55 17.64 -2.20
N SER A 218 -20.31 17.84 -3.27
CA SER A 218 -21.72 17.46 -3.31
C SER A 218 -21.79 15.92 -3.25
N SER A 219 -21.58 15.34 -2.06
CA SER A 219 -21.95 13.98 -1.62
C SER A 219 -21.76 12.77 -2.58
N GLY A 220 -20.98 12.88 -3.66
CA GLY A 220 -20.94 11.90 -4.73
C GLY A 220 -19.53 11.48 -5.11
N VAL A 221 -19.05 10.42 -4.46
CA VAL A 221 -18.02 9.45 -4.89
C VAL A 221 -16.77 10.04 -5.58
N SER A 222 -15.69 10.17 -4.80
CA SER A 222 -14.32 10.40 -5.25
C SER A 222 -13.76 9.15 -5.96
N GLY A 223 -13.25 9.32 -7.19
CA GLY A 223 -12.60 8.26 -7.94
C GLY A 223 -11.40 8.81 -8.69
N GLY A 224 -10.20 8.55 -8.15
CA GLY A 224 -8.90 8.72 -8.80
C GLY A 224 -8.49 10.17 -9.14
N TRP A 225 -7.33 10.59 -8.65
CA TRP A 225 -6.67 11.84 -9.04
C TRP A 225 -6.20 11.78 -10.50
N LYS A 226 -7.12 11.86 -11.46
CA LYS A 226 -6.78 12.29 -12.82
C LYS A 226 -7.09 13.77 -12.91
N ARG A 227 -6.03 14.60 -12.95
CA ARG A 227 -6.14 15.99 -13.42
C ARG A 227 -6.47 15.96 -14.92
N SER A 228 -7.72 15.68 -15.25
CA SER A 228 -8.24 16.04 -16.57
C SER A 228 -8.50 17.54 -16.54
N LEU A 229 -7.47 18.32 -16.84
CA LEU A 229 -7.59 19.75 -17.16
C LEU A 229 -8.36 19.98 -18.48
N ALA A 230 -8.85 18.92 -19.12
CA ALA A 230 -9.60 18.91 -20.37
C ALA A 230 -11.12 18.82 -20.16
N THR A 231 -11.63 19.19 -18.99
CA THR A 231 -13.07 19.40 -18.83
C THR A 231 -13.41 20.77 -19.42
N ASN A 232 -13.89 20.77 -20.66
CA ASN A 232 -14.42 21.96 -21.37
C ASN A 232 -15.67 22.58 -20.70
N SER A 233 -15.95 22.27 -19.43
CA SER A 233 -17.04 22.93 -18.72
C SER A 233 -16.60 24.34 -18.36
N GLU A 234 -17.35 25.33 -18.84
CA GLU A 234 -17.12 26.72 -18.49
C GLU A 234 -17.18 26.91 -16.96
N PRO A 235 -16.25 27.68 -16.37
CA PRO A 235 -16.29 27.99 -14.95
C PRO A 235 -17.60 28.69 -14.59
N THR A 236 -18.22 28.27 -13.48
CA THR A 236 -19.48 28.85 -13.00
C THR A 236 -19.20 29.83 -11.88
N LYS A 237 -19.73 31.06 -11.95
CA LYS A 237 -19.62 32.04 -10.86
C LYS A 237 -20.28 31.51 -9.57
N VAL A 238 -19.60 31.66 -8.45
CA VAL A 238 -20.07 31.26 -7.12
C VAL A 238 -19.69 32.32 -6.08
N ASP A 239 -20.36 32.30 -4.93
CA ASP A 239 -19.93 33.12 -3.79
C ASP A 239 -18.58 32.63 -3.27
N CYS A 240 -17.72 33.58 -2.87
CA CYS A 240 -16.42 33.23 -2.31
C CYS A 240 -16.59 32.63 -0.90
N PRO A 241 -15.94 31.50 -0.60
CA PRO A 241 -15.98 30.94 0.75
C PRO A 241 -15.50 31.96 1.80
N PRO A 242 -16.15 32.04 2.97
CA PRO A 242 -15.75 32.96 4.04
C PRO A 242 -14.51 32.49 4.81
N GLN A 243 -14.08 31.25 4.61
CA GLN A 243 -12.90 30.65 5.27
C GLN A 243 -11.61 31.05 4.55
N GLU A 244 -10.50 31.06 5.30
CA GLU A 244 -9.16 31.19 4.70
C GLU A 244 -8.95 30.12 3.61
N ALA A 245 -8.29 30.52 2.54
CA ALA A 245 -8.05 29.63 1.40
C ALA A 245 -7.22 28.43 1.82
N VAL A 246 -7.61 27.25 1.34
CA VAL A 246 -6.96 25.97 1.66
C VAL A 246 -5.56 25.89 1.05
N PHE A 247 -5.36 26.57 -0.10
CA PHE A 247 -4.07 26.69 -0.76
C PHE A 247 -3.60 28.15 -0.75
N ASN A 248 -2.29 28.34 -0.54
CA ASN A 248 -1.66 29.65 -0.55
C ASN A 248 -1.99 30.44 -1.82
N THR A 249 -1.97 31.77 -1.69
CA THR A 249 -2.07 32.66 -2.87
C THR A 249 -0.84 32.45 -3.74
N GLU A 250 -1.03 31.97 -4.97
CA GLU A 250 0.03 31.92 -5.97
C GLU A 250 0.08 33.25 -6.72
N VAL A 251 1.29 33.78 -6.93
CA VAL A 251 1.52 35.07 -7.60
C VAL A 251 2.01 34.80 -9.02
N TYR A 252 1.26 35.26 -10.01
CA TYR A 252 1.53 35.06 -11.43
C TYR A 252 1.79 36.39 -12.14
N VAL A 253 2.52 36.33 -13.26
CA VAL A 253 2.83 37.50 -14.10
C VAL A 253 1.71 37.68 -15.14
N ALA A 254 1.20 38.90 -15.27
CA ALA A 254 0.02 39.21 -16.08
C ALA A 254 0.33 39.76 -17.48
N ASP A 255 1.38 39.28 -18.14
CA ASP A 255 1.87 39.84 -19.41
C ASP A 255 1.30 39.15 -20.67
N GLY A 256 0.46 38.14 -20.49
CA GLY A 256 -0.11 37.33 -21.57
C GLY A 256 0.90 36.41 -22.26
N HIS A 257 2.11 36.25 -21.73
CA HIS A 257 3.05 35.22 -22.14
C HIS A 257 2.87 33.97 -21.27
N CYS A 258 3.24 32.82 -21.83
CA CYS A 258 3.28 31.59 -21.06
C CYS A 258 4.46 31.63 -20.09
N HIS A 259 4.15 31.41 -18.82
CA HIS A 259 5.14 31.25 -17.76
C HIS A 259 5.09 29.84 -17.21
N THR A 260 6.23 29.38 -16.72
CA THR A 260 6.36 28.11 -16.00
C THR A 260 6.18 28.38 -14.52
N TYR A 261 5.17 27.77 -13.91
CA TYR A 261 4.93 27.82 -12.47
C TYR A 261 5.12 26.43 -11.88
N THR A 262 6.10 26.30 -10.99
CA THR A 262 6.33 25.07 -10.23
C THR A 262 5.14 24.80 -9.32
N MET A 263 4.40 23.73 -9.58
CA MET A 263 3.36 23.24 -8.68
C MET A 263 3.88 22.24 -7.66
N GLN A 264 4.90 21.48 -8.03
CA GLN A 264 5.45 20.43 -7.18
C GLN A 264 6.94 20.33 -7.43
N ASN A 265 7.71 20.34 -6.34
CA ASN A 265 9.14 20.12 -6.35
C ASN A 265 9.37 18.68 -5.89
N ASN A 266 9.68 17.76 -6.81
CA ASN A 266 9.92 16.36 -6.44
C ASN A 266 11.09 16.24 -5.45
N SER A 267 12.05 17.17 -5.47
CA SER A 267 13.17 17.18 -4.51
C SER A 267 12.69 17.38 -3.07
N GLU A 268 11.59 18.10 -2.85
CA GLU A 268 11.01 18.28 -1.52
C GLU A 268 10.33 17.00 -1.05
N GLN A 269 9.55 16.35 -1.91
CA GLN A 269 8.85 15.11 -1.54
C GLN A 269 9.80 13.94 -1.31
N PHE A 270 10.71 13.68 -2.25
CA PHE A 270 11.76 12.68 -2.03
C PHE A 270 12.68 13.10 -0.87
N GLY A 271 12.85 14.41 -0.65
CA GLY A 271 13.56 14.93 0.52
C GLY A 271 12.86 14.62 1.85
N ALA A 272 11.52 14.60 1.88
CA ALA A 272 10.71 14.23 3.04
C ALA A 272 10.75 12.72 3.26
N GLN A 273 10.59 11.91 2.21
CA GLN A 273 10.73 10.45 2.31
C GLN A 273 12.13 10.04 2.78
N ASP A 274 13.19 10.62 2.21
CA ASP A 274 14.58 10.38 2.65
C ASP A 274 14.80 10.85 4.08
N HIS A 275 14.16 11.96 4.50
CA HIS A 275 14.21 12.39 5.89
C HIS A 275 13.51 11.39 6.82
N ALA A 276 12.31 10.91 6.49
CA ALA A 276 11.64 9.88 7.26
C ALA A 276 12.52 8.62 7.40
N GLU A 277 13.16 8.17 6.32
CA GLU A 277 14.03 6.99 6.34
C GLU A 277 15.30 7.20 7.19
N THR A 278 15.94 8.36 7.05
CA THR A 278 17.18 8.65 7.78
C THR A 278 16.93 9.01 9.24
N PHE A 279 15.85 9.74 9.53
CA PHE A 279 15.50 10.22 10.87
C PHE A 279 14.68 9.21 11.67
N VAL A 280 13.62 8.65 11.08
CA VAL A 280 12.75 7.67 11.75
C VAL A 280 13.39 6.30 11.74
N TYR A 281 13.91 5.83 10.59
CA TYR A 281 14.49 4.48 10.48
C TYR A 281 16.00 4.42 10.71
N GLY A 282 16.70 5.55 10.86
CA GLY A 282 18.15 5.54 11.06
C GLY A 282 18.92 5.04 9.84
N MET A 283 18.33 5.13 8.65
CA MET A 283 18.95 4.67 7.41
C MET A 283 20.13 5.57 7.03
N LYS A 284 21.06 5.01 6.26
CA LYS A 284 22.27 5.71 5.82
C LYS A 284 21.90 6.85 4.87
N PRO A 285 22.21 8.13 5.15
CA PRO A 285 21.90 9.21 4.23
C PRO A 285 22.48 8.96 2.83
N PHE A 286 21.73 9.36 1.80
CA PHE A 286 22.26 9.39 0.44
C PHE A 286 23.37 10.45 0.33
N GLN A 287 24.20 10.35 -0.71
CA GLN A 287 25.17 11.36 -1.09
C GLN A 287 24.47 12.68 -1.45
N VAL A 288 23.32 12.57 -2.13
CA VAL A 288 22.42 13.69 -2.42
C VAL A 288 21.05 13.35 -1.81
N ARG A 289 20.59 14.22 -0.91
CA ARG A 289 19.30 14.05 -0.22
C ARG A 289 18.17 13.80 -1.24
N GLY A 290 17.39 12.74 -1.01
CA GLY A 290 16.26 12.37 -1.87
C GLY A 290 16.63 11.95 -3.31
N ALA A 291 17.91 11.70 -3.61
CA ALA A 291 18.35 11.39 -4.97
C ALA A 291 19.52 10.40 -4.95
N PRO A 292 19.27 9.10 -4.71
CA PRO A 292 20.32 8.10 -4.77
C PRO A 292 20.89 8.01 -6.19
N SER A 293 22.21 7.90 -6.28
CA SER A 293 22.95 7.88 -7.54
C SER A 293 23.18 6.47 -8.08
N THR A 294 23.02 5.44 -7.23
CA THR A 294 23.30 4.03 -7.58
C THR A 294 22.30 3.08 -6.95
N LEU A 295 22.12 1.89 -7.55
CA LEU A 295 21.28 0.84 -6.98
C LEU A 295 21.75 0.34 -5.62
N MET A 296 23.06 0.38 -5.38
CA MET A 296 23.65 0.00 -4.10
C MET A 296 23.25 0.99 -3.00
N GLU A 297 23.29 2.29 -3.32
CA GLU A 297 22.85 3.34 -2.41
C GLU A 297 21.33 3.29 -2.18
N ALA A 298 20.53 3.16 -3.24
CA ALA A 298 19.09 2.95 -3.12
C ALA A 298 18.73 1.67 -2.34
N GLY A 299 19.55 0.62 -2.44
CA GLY A 299 19.40 -0.63 -1.69
C GLY A 299 19.63 -0.51 -0.18
N GLU A 300 20.13 0.63 0.30
CA GLU A 300 20.18 0.92 1.74
C GLU A 300 18.78 1.21 2.31
N ARG A 301 17.78 1.51 1.47
CA ARG A 301 16.42 1.87 1.89
C ARG A 301 15.48 0.69 2.09
N PRO A 302 14.53 0.80 3.02
CA PRO A 302 13.57 -0.25 3.27
C PRO A 302 12.59 -0.41 2.12
N VAL A 303 11.97 -1.58 2.04
CA VAL A 303 10.70 -1.76 1.34
C VAL A 303 9.57 -1.49 2.34
N TYR A 304 8.70 -0.53 2.04
CA TYR A 304 7.55 -0.22 2.87
C TYR A 304 6.47 -1.29 2.77
N SER A 305 5.88 -1.60 3.91
CA SER A 305 4.81 -2.57 4.04
C SER A 305 3.85 -2.19 5.16
N MET A 306 2.63 -2.69 5.05
CA MET A 306 1.65 -2.62 6.11
C MET A 306 1.60 -3.94 6.89
N VAL A 307 1.66 -3.87 8.22
CA VAL A 307 1.25 -5.00 9.07
C VAL A 307 -0.27 -5.09 9.09
N ASN A 308 -0.81 -6.12 8.45
CA ASN A 308 -2.24 -6.29 8.19
C ASN A 308 -3.05 -6.77 9.41
N LEU A 309 -3.03 -6.01 10.50
CA LEU A 309 -3.78 -6.32 11.74
C LEU A 309 -5.30 -6.09 11.59
N ASN A 310 -5.70 -5.37 10.55
CA ASN A 310 -7.11 -5.16 10.21
C ASN A 310 -7.71 -6.31 9.39
N LEU A 311 -6.91 -7.35 9.06
CA LEU A 311 -7.31 -8.49 8.23
C LEU A 311 -7.92 -8.05 6.89
N ILE A 312 -7.32 -7.04 6.26
CA ILE A 312 -7.70 -6.57 4.94
C ILE A 312 -7.42 -7.69 3.94
N ASP A 313 -8.43 -8.07 3.16
CA ASP A 313 -8.35 -9.19 2.23
C ASP A 313 -7.35 -8.91 1.10
N MET A 314 -7.16 -7.66 0.70
CA MET A 314 -6.11 -7.26 -0.23
C MET A 314 -4.71 -7.19 0.34
N GLY A 315 -4.51 -7.33 1.66
CA GLY A 315 -3.24 -6.92 2.26
C GLY A 315 -3.19 -5.41 2.25
N SER A 316 -2.52 -4.78 1.28
CA SER A 316 -2.30 -3.33 1.20
C SER A 316 -2.93 -2.69 -0.04
N PRO A 317 -4.25 -2.46 -0.08
CA PRO A 317 -4.96 -1.98 -1.27
C PRO A 317 -4.73 -0.50 -1.60
N ILE A 318 -4.11 0.27 -0.69
CA ILE A 318 -3.89 1.71 -0.88
C ILE A 318 -2.91 1.95 -2.04
N TYR A 319 -1.90 1.09 -2.16
CA TYR A 319 -0.75 1.26 -3.05
C TYR A 319 -0.86 0.50 -4.39
N GLY A 320 -2.00 -0.13 -4.66
CA GLY A 320 -2.22 -0.74 -5.98
C GLY A 320 -3.14 -1.96 -5.97
N ASP A 321 -3.07 -2.72 -7.07
CA ASP A 321 -3.99 -3.82 -7.41
C ASP A 321 -3.39 -5.20 -7.15
N VAL A 322 -2.13 -5.20 -6.74
CA VAL A 322 -1.38 -6.38 -6.33
C VAL A 322 -0.80 -6.09 -4.95
N SER A 323 -0.78 -7.09 -4.09
CA SER A 323 0.00 -7.05 -2.86
C SER A 323 0.93 -8.25 -2.80
N ALA A 324 2.19 -8.00 -2.47
CA ALA A 324 3.12 -9.04 -2.08
C ALA A 324 3.09 -9.21 -0.57
N VAL A 325 2.81 -10.44 -0.11
CA VAL A 325 2.92 -10.79 1.31
C VAL A 325 4.27 -11.44 1.53
N PHE A 326 5.06 -10.88 2.44
CA PHE A 326 6.43 -11.33 2.67
C PHE A 326 6.49 -12.57 3.57
N ALA A 327 7.47 -13.44 3.31
CA ALA A 327 7.71 -14.65 4.11
C ALA A 327 8.28 -14.27 5.47
N GLN A 328 7.59 -14.64 6.53
CA GLN A 328 7.96 -14.23 7.89
C GLN A 328 9.34 -14.73 8.28
N LYS A 329 9.67 -15.99 7.94
CA LYS A 329 11.01 -16.56 8.21
C LYS A 329 12.13 -15.74 7.55
N TYR A 330 11.86 -15.12 6.41
CA TYR A 330 12.83 -14.32 5.68
C TYR A 330 13.02 -12.92 6.26
N ILE A 331 11.94 -12.32 6.77
CA ILE A 331 11.92 -10.90 7.21
C ILE A 331 12.03 -10.71 8.73
N LEU A 332 11.99 -11.80 9.51
CA LEU A 332 11.94 -11.76 10.98
C LEU A 332 13.05 -10.90 11.59
N ASN A 333 14.26 -11.01 11.04
CA ASN A 333 15.47 -10.35 11.54
C ASN A 333 15.92 -9.18 10.64
N SER A 334 14.99 -8.62 9.86
CA SER A 334 15.26 -7.52 8.95
C SER A 334 14.10 -6.52 8.87
N THR A 335 13.10 -6.63 9.74
CA THR A 335 11.95 -5.72 9.75
C THR A 335 12.02 -4.75 10.93
N LEU A 336 12.05 -3.45 10.62
CA LEU A 336 11.80 -2.39 11.59
C LEU A 336 10.33 -2.01 11.55
N LEU A 337 9.72 -1.77 12.70
CA LEU A 337 8.31 -1.41 12.81
C LEU A 337 8.15 0.00 13.36
N SER A 338 7.39 0.82 12.63
CA SER A 338 6.83 2.07 13.12
C SER A 338 5.38 1.84 13.58
N PRO A 339 4.94 2.48 14.69
CA PRO A 339 3.56 2.35 15.17
C PRO A 339 2.53 3.08 14.29
N THR A 340 2.98 3.82 13.28
CA THR A 340 2.15 4.57 12.32
C THR A 340 2.85 4.65 10.97
N ASP A 341 2.11 5.04 9.93
CA ASP A 341 2.66 5.44 8.63
C ASP A 341 3.68 6.58 8.81
N THR A 342 4.93 6.39 8.37
CA THR A 342 6.01 7.35 8.60
C THR A 342 5.97 8.51 7.62
N GLY A 343 5.45 8.31 6.41
CA GLY A 343 5.17 9.38 5.46
C GLY A 343 4.09 10.33 6.01
N LEU A 344 3.03 9.79 6.61
CA LEU A 344 2.00 10.55 7.29
C LEU A 344 2.58 11.35 8.47
N TYR A 345 3.46 10.74 9.26
CA TYR A 345 4.11 11.46 10.36
C TYR A 345 4.98 12.61 9.84
N GLU A 346 5.79 12.37 8.81
CA GLU A 346 6.65 13.39 8.21
C GLU A 346 5.81 14.59 7.73
N MET A 347 4.82 14.31 6.87
CA MET A 347 3.94 15.34 6.30
C MET A 347 3.11 16.04 7.37
N GLY A 348 2.44 15.26 8.23
CA GLY A 348 1.43 15.77 9.16
C GLY A 348 1.97 16.35 10.45
N CYS A 349 3.15 15.91 10.92
CA CYS A 349 3.73 16.31 12.20
C CYS A 349 4.96 17.20 12.09
N LEU A 350 5.84 16.94 11.13
CA LEU A 350 7.08 17.71 10.98
C LEU A 350 6.91 18.86 10.00
N ASP A 351 6.44 18.57 8.79
CA ASP A 351 6.25 19.58 7.74
C ASP A 351 4.98 20.40 7.91
N LYS A 352 4.03 19.90 8.72
CA LYS A 352 2.69 20.48 8.92
C LYS A 352 1.94 20.68 7.60
N THR A 353 2.22 19.85 6.62
CA THR A 353 1.45 19.78 5.38
C THR A 353 0.03 19.35 5.74
N VAL A 354 -0.96 20.00 5.11
CA VAL A 354 -2.36 19.62 5.29
C VAL A 354 -2.57 18.25 4.64
N VAL A 355 -2.66 17.21 5.47
CA VAL A 355 -3.09 15.89 5.02
C VAL A 355 -4.59 15.99 4.73
N PRO A 356 -5.09 15.51 3.58
CA PRO A 356 -6.48 15.66 3.15
C PRO A 356 -7.49 14.84 3.98
N VAL A 357 -7.10 14.39 5.17
CA VAL A 357 -7.92 13.58 6.06
C VAL A 357 -7.96 14.25 7.42
N GLU A 358 -9.16 14.62 7.87
CA GLU A 358 -9.39 15.21 9.20
C GLU A 358 -9.29 14.16 10.32
N VAL A 359 -8.17 13.43 10.39
CA VAL A 359 -7.94 12.53 11.53
C VAL A 359 -7.15 13.30 12.58
N ALA A 360 -7.70 13.39 13.80
CA ALA A 360 -6.94 13.91 14.92
C ALA A 360 -5.83 12.92 15.30
N TYR A 361 -4.58 13.37 15.25
CA TYR A 361 -3.42 12.60 15.70
C TYR A 361 -2.54 13.42 16.66
N ASN A 362 -1.83 12.73 17.54
CA ASN A 362 -0.93 13.32 18.53
C ASN A 362 0.54 13.10 18.14
N CYS A 363 1.11 14.09 17.47
CA CYS A 363 2.50 14.05 17.01
C CYS A 363 3.53 13.84 18.12
N SER A 364 3.22 14.25 19.37
CA SER A 364 4.14 14.05 20.50
C SER A 364 4.20 12.61 20.99
N ALA A 365 3.32 11.73 20.51
CA ALA A 365 3.38 10.31 20.85
C ALA A 365 4.56 9.60 20.18
N LEU A 366 5.00 10.07 19.00
CA LEU A 366 6.09 9.48 18.23
C LEU A 366 7.35 10.36 18.30
N THR A 367 8.49 9.73 18.61
CA THR A 367 9.80 10.37 18.79
C THR A 367 10.87 9.83 17.82
N GLY A 368 10.43 9.22 16.72
CA GLY A 368 11.29 8.68 15.65
C GLY A 368 11.99 7.37 16.04
N PHE A 369 13.26 7.24 15.65
CA PHE A 369 14.08 6.03 15.75
C PHE A 369 14.05 5.32 17.11
N ARG A 370 13.97 6.09 18.20
CA ARG A 370 13.97 5.54 19.56
C ARG A 370 12.72 4.75 19.92
N GLN A 371 11.64 4.84 19.16
CA GLN A 371 10.38 4.14 19.42
C GLN A 371 10.03 3.13 18.32
N LEU A 372 11.01 2.73 17.52
CA LEU A 372 10.81 1.63 16.60
C LEU A 372 10.80 0.29 17.35
N GLY A 373 10.04 -0.65 16.81
CA GLY A 373 10.02 -2.03 17.24
C GLY A 373 10.58 -2.99 16.20
N THR A 374 10.57 -4.27 16.55
CA THR A 374 10.80 -5.37 15.60
C THR A 374 9.60 -6.32 15.64
N LEU A 375 9.53 -7.27 14.71
CA LEU A 375 8.47 -8.28 14.72
C LEU A 375 8.41 -9.08 16.03
N GLN A 376 9.55 -9.27 16.71
CA GLN A 376 9.63 -9.96 18.00
C GLN A 376 9.40 -9.03 19.21
N HIS A 377 9.66 -7.73 19.06
CA HIS A 377 9.66 -6.76 20.14
C HIS A 377 8.81 -5.53 19.79
N ASN A 378 7.49 -5.70 19.86
CA ASN A 378 6.51 -4.69 19.42
C ASN A 378 5.52 -4.24 20.52
N LYS A 379 5.64 -4.72 21.77
CA LYS A 379 4.62 -4.46 22.81
C LYS A 379 4.42 -2.96 23.09
N HIS A 380 5.51 -2.21 23.14
CA HIS A 380 5.48 -0.76 23.38
C HIS A 380 4.79 0.01 22.23
N LEU A 381 4.84 -0.49 20.99
CA LEU A 381 4.22 0.14 19.83
C LEU A 381 2.70 0.26 19.97
N TRP A 382 2.05 -0.66 20.66
CA TRP A 382 0.60 -0.60 20.92
C TRP A 382 0.21 0.62 21.75
N LEU A 383 1.02 0.97 22.76
CA LEU A 383 0.80 2.16 23.58
C LEU A 383 1.08 3.43 22.78
N VAL A 384 2.15 3.43 21.97
CA VAL A 384 2.49 4.58 21.11
C VAL A 384 1.39 4.81 20.06
N ASN A 385 0.96 3.79 19.33
CA ASN A 385 -0.12 3.88 18.34
C ASN A 385 -1.43 4.35 18.99
N LYS A 386 -1.80 3.79 20.15
CA LYS A 386 -2.96 4.26 20.92
C LYS A 386 -2.83 5.75 21.27
N ASN A 387 -1.67 6.20 21.70
CA ASN A 387 -1.47 7.59 22.09
C ASN A 387 -1.43 8.53 20.88
N PHE A 388 -0.97 8.04 19.72
CA PHE A 388 -0.96 8.77 18.45
C PHE A 388 -2.39 8.94 17.90
N TRP A 389 -3.17 7.87 17.80
CA TRP A 389 -4.52 7.88 17.20
C TRP A 389 -5.67 8.09 18.19
N GLY A 390 -5.38 8.13 19.50
CA GLY A 390 -6.38 8.20 20.55
C GLY A 390 -7.36 7.03 20.52
N ARG A 391 -8.67 7.32 20.43
CA ARG A 391 -9.74 6.30 20.40
C ARG A 391 -9.74 5.45 19.12
N LEU A 392 -9.07 5.92 18.07
CA LEU A 392 -9.01 5.22 16.79
C LEU A 392 -7.89 4.18 16.73
N GLY A 393 -7.06 4.04 17.78
CA GLY A 393 -5.89 3.15 17.77
C GLY A 393 -6.20 1.66 17.50
N LEU A 394 -5.18 0.94 17.01
CA LEU A 394 -5.29 -0.44 16.52
C LEU A 394 -5.69 -1.46 17.57
N LEU A 395 -5.43 -1.21 18.85
CA LEU A 395 -5.50 -2.24 19.89
C LEU A 395 -6.91 -2.85 20.01
N TYR A 396 -7.95 -2.02 20.05
CA TYR A 396 -9.33 -2.50 20.08
C TYR A 396 -9.72 -3.20 18.78
N LYS A 397 -9.26 -2.66 17.65
CA LYS A 397 -9.56 -3.19 16.32
C LYS A 397 -8.95 -4.57 16.13
N ALA A 398 -7.73 -4.80 16.60
CA ALA A 398 -7.11 -6.13 16.55
C ALA A 398 -7.97 -7.19 17.24
N PHE A 399 -8.48 -6.92 18.45
CA PHE A 399 -9.38 -7.85 19.15
C PHE A 399 -10.73 -8.00 18.46
N GLU A 400 -11.35 -6.89 18.01
CA GLU A 400 -12.59 -6.94 17.23
C GLU A 400 -12.44 -7.85 16.01
N ARG A 401 -11.30 -7.76 15.30
CA ARG A 401 -11.03 -8.53 14.09
C ARG A 401 -10.76 -10.02 14.36
N MET A 402 -10.16 -10.35 15.49
CA MET A 402 -9.93 -11.74 15.89
C MET A 402 -11.22 -12.47 16.28
N GLU A 403 -12.22 -11.75 16.83
CA GLU A 403 -13.48 -12.37 17.29
C GLU A 403 -14.60 -12.32 16.25
N ALA A 404 -14.53 -11.37 15.32
CA ALA A 404 -15.47 -11.22 14.23
C ALA A 404 -15.54 -12.52 13.40
N PRO A 405 -16.72 -13.14 13.24
CA PRO A 405 -16.88 -14.23 12.29
C PRO A 405 -16.44 -13.78 10.90
N TRP A 406 -15.81 -14.70 10.16
CA TRP A 406 -15.22 -14.44 8.87
C TRP A 406 -16.17 -13.67 7.93
N GLY A 407 -15.74 -12.49 7.46
CA GLY A 407 -16.50 -11.67 6.50
C GLY A 407 -17.63 -10.80 7.07
N HIS A 408 -17.85 -10.76 8.39
CA HIS A 408 -19.01 -10.06 8.98
C HIS A 408 -18.78 -8.57 9.33
N HIS A 409 -17.53 -8.14 9.55
CA HIS A 409 -17.24 -6.76 9.93
C HIS A 409 -16.61 -6.02 8.76
N GLY A 410 -17.27 -4.98 8.27
CA GLY A 410 -16.66 -4.09 7.28
C GLY A 410 -15.44 -3.36 7.87
N VAL A 411 -14.45 -3.05 7.04
CA VAL A 411 -13.41 -2.06 7.38
C VAL A 411 -13.86 -0.72 6.84
N VAL A 412 -13.88 0.29 7.70
CA VAL A 412 -14.08 1.69 7.27
C VAL A 412 -12.79 2.12 6.62
N THR A 413 -12.86 2.73 5.44
CA THR A 413 -11.68 2.98 4.62
C THR A 413 -10.64 3.84 5.34
N GLY A 414 -11.03 4.79 6.20
CA GLY A 414 -10.08 5.58 7.00
C GLY A 414 -9.25 4.77 7.99
N SER A 415 -9.65 3.53 8.30
CA SER A 415 -8.84 2.60 9.10
C SER A 415 -7.60 2.10 8.38
N PHE A 416 -7.50 2.32 7.07
CA PHE A 416 -6.30 2.01 6.28
C PHE A 416 -5.08 2.83 6.67
N LEU A 417 -5.26 3.99 7.32
CA LEU A 417 -4.15 4.79 7.84
C LEU A 417 -3.68 4.35 9.22
N ASN A 418 -4.53 3.62 9.93
CA ASN A 418 -4.19 3.12 11.23
C ASN A 418 -3.65 1.70 11.09
N TYR A 419 -2.35 1.62 10.80
CA TYR A 419 -1.58 0.39 10.69
C TYR A 419 -0.19 0.57 11.31
N PHE A 420 0.52 -0.53 11.58
CA PHE A 420 1.96 -0.45 11.83
C PHE A 420 2.69 -0.56 10.50
N GLU A 421 3.55 0.39 10.22
CA GLU A 421 4.38 0.38 9.02
C GLU A 421 5.62 -0.47 9.26
N GLY A 422 5.86 -1.44 8.37
CA GLY A 422 7.06 -2.25 8.36
C GLY A 422 8.05 -1.74 7.31
N GLY A 423 9.22 -1.29 7.77
CA GLY A 423 10.38 -1.03 6.92
C GLY A 423 11.24 -2.28 6.82
N LEU A 424 11.11 -3.01 5.71
CA LEU A 424 11.86 -4.25 5.47
C LEU A 424 13.24 -3.91 4.90
N LEU A 425 14.28 -4.21 5.67
CA LEU A 425 15.68 -3.96 5.33
C LEU A 425 16.25 -5.07 4.43
N GLY A 426 17.28 -4.70 3.67
CA GLY A 426 18.02 -5.59 2.80
C GLY A 426 17.30 -5.95 1.51
N GLN A 427 17.96 -6.77 0.70
CA GLN A 427 17.43 -7.14 -0.61
C GLN A 427 16.47 -8.33 -0.50
N LEU A 428 15.20 -8.14 -0.86
CA LEU A 428 14.15 -9.15 -0.74
C LEU A 428 14.17 -10.13 -1.92
N GLN A 429 15.07 -11.13 -1.87
CA GLN A 429 15.37 -12.07 -2.97
C GLN A 429 14.23 -13.04 -3.27
N TYR A 430 14.03 -13.32 -4.55
CA TYR A 430 13.08 -14.32 -5.03
C TYR A 430 13.71 -15.72 -5.12
N PRO A 431 12.91 -16.79 -4.92
CA PRO A 431 11.50 -16.75 -4.51
C PRO A 431 11.30 -16.56 -2.99
N ALA A 432 12.37 -16.63 -2.20
CA ALA A 432 12.31 -16.81 -0.74
C ALA A 432 11.64 -15.68 0.05
N ALA A 433 11.75 -14.43 -0.41
CA ALA A 433 11.24 -13.27 0.34
C ALA A 433 9.72 -13.13 0.26
N ILE A 434 9.08 -13.69 -0.78
CA ILE A 434 7.63 -13.58 -0.96
C ILE A 434 6.96 -14.89 -0.55
N ARG A 435 5.99 -14.76 0.35
CA ARG A 435 5.15 -15.87 0.81
C ARG A 435 4.08 -16.20 -0.21
N PHE A 436 3.33 -15.20 -0.67
CA PHE A 436 2.30 -15.32 -1.68
C PHE A 436 1.96 -13.95 -2.27
N LEU A 437 1.28 -13.96 -3.41
CA LEU A 437 0.75 -12.75 -4.04
C LEU A 437 -0.76 -12.67 -3.83
N ILE A 438 -1.29 -11.44 -3.75
CA ILE A 438 -2.72 -11.16 -3.73
C ILE A 438 -3.04 -10.27 -4.92
N GLY A 439 -3.99 -10.66 -5.77
CA GLY A 439 -4.46 -9.86 -6.90
C GLY A 439 -5.89 -9.37 -6.70
N ALA A 440 -6.14 -8.09 -7.00
CA ALA A 440 -7.47 -7.50 -6.93
C ALA A 440 -8.37 -8.09 -8.01
N PHE A 441 -9.39 -8.86 -7.60
CA PHE A 441 -10.34 -9.49 -8.51
C PHE A 441 -11.04 -8.48 -9.44
N PRO A 442 -11.53 -7.31 -8.96
CA PRO A 442 -12.16 -6.29 -9.79
C PRO A 442 -11.27 -5.79 -10.92
N ALA A 443 -9.97 -5.62 -10.66
CA ALA A 443 -9.01 -5.08 -11.62
C ALA A 443 -8.45 -6.15 -12.56
N LEU A 444 -8.10 -7.33 -12.04
CA LEU A 444 -7.19 -8.26 -12.73
C LEU A 444 -7.83 -9.56 -13.19
N PHE A 445 -8.86 -10.07 -12.51
CA PHE A 445 -9.42 -11.39 -12.83
C PHE A 445 -10.07 -11.39 -14.21
N GLY A 446 -9.73 -12.37 -15.06
CA GLY A 446 -10.22 -12.40 -16.45
C GLY A 446 -9.52 -11.44 -17.41
N THR A 447 -8.40 -10.81 -17.03
CA THR A 447 -7.60 -9.91 -17.89
C THR A 447 -6.26 -10.53 -18.30
N ASP A 448 -5.63 -9.99 -19.34
CA ASP A 448 -4.25 -10.34 -19.71
C ASP A 448 -3.25 -10.05 -18.59
N MET A 449 -3.46 -8.97 -17.84
CA MET A 449 -2.61 -8.64 -16.69
C MET A 449 -2.77 -9.66 -15.55
N GLY A 450 -3.99 -10.14 -15.32
CA GLY A 450 -4.25 -11.26 -14.41
C GLY A 450 -3.55 -12.54 -14.84
N VAL A 451 -3.50 -12.84 -16.15
CA VAL A 451 -2.71 -13.97 -16.68
C VAL A 451 -1.22 -13.78 -16.41
N LYS A 452 -0.68 -12.56 -16.59
CA LYS A 452 0.72 -12.24 -16.24
C LYS A 452 0.99 -12.47 -14.75
N LEU A 453 0.08 -12.05 -13.86
CA LEU A 453 0.20 -12.30 -12.43
C LEU A 453 0.21 -13.81 -12.11
N GLN A 454 -0.68 -14.60 -12.70
CA GLN A 454 -0.67 -16.06 -12.57
C GLN A 454 0.64 -16.68 -13.06
N ASN A 455 1.17 -16.23 -14.20
CA ASN A 455 2.45 -16.70 -14.75
C ASN A 455 3.61 -16.38 -13.79
N TRP A 456 3.62 -15.18 -13.22
CA TRP A 456 4.66 -14.77 -12.29
C TRP A 456 4.62 -15.59 -11.00
N ALA A 457 3.44 -15.78 -10.41
CA ALA A 457 3.28 -16.62 -9.23
C ALA A 457 3.74 -18.07 -9.49
N ARG A 458 3.31 -18.66 -10.62
CA ARG A 458 3.73 -20.01 -11.03
C ARG A 458 5.23 -20.14 -11.24
N SER A 459 5.87 -19.17 -11.90
CA SER A 459 7.31 -19.23 -12.19
C SER A 459 8.18 -19.15 -10.94
N ARG A 460 7.61 -18.70 -9.81
CA ARG A 460 8.30 -18.58 -8.52
C ARG A 460 7.80 -19.58 -7.47
N GLY A 461 6.83 -20.43 -7.81
CA GLY A 461 6.24 -21.39 -6.88
C GLY A 461 5.42 -20.74 -5.77
N TRP A 462 4.93 -19.51 -5.98
CA TRP A 462 4.08 -18.81 -5.01
C TRP A 462 2.61 -19.12 -5.25
N VAL A 463 1.85 -19.25 -4.17
CA VAL A 463 0.39 -19.23 -4.20
C VAL A 463 -0.08 -17.84 -4.63
N LEU A 464 -1.12 -17.80 -5.45
CA LEU A 464 -1.85 -16.59 -5.79
C LEU A 464 -3.22 -16.61 -5.12
N ILE A 465 -3.54 -15.52 -4.44
CA ILE A 465 -4.83 -15.26 -3.84
C ILE A 465 -5.56 -14.18 -4.65
N TRP A 466 -6.83 -14.38 -4.93
CA TRP A 466 -7.72 -13.31 -5.38
C TRP A 466 -8.46 -12.73 -4.18
N ALA A 467 -8.67 -11.42 -4.15
CA ALA A 467 -9.56 -10.80 -3.18
C ALA A 467 -10.43 -9.71 -3.83
N LEU A 468 -11.57 -9.44 -3.22
CA LEU A 468 -12.49 -8.40 -3.71
C LEU A 468 -11.96 -7.00 -3.38
N GLY A 469 -11.35 -6.83 -2.20
CA GLY A 469 -10.81 -5.55 -1.74
C GLY A 469 -11.89 -4.47 -1.63
N PRO A 470 -11.51 -3.19 -1.81
CA PRO A 470 -12.46 -2.07 -1.82
C PRO A 470 -13.46 -2.09 -2.99
N ASN A 471 -13.19 -2.88 -4.04
CA ASN A 471 -14.03 -3.00 -5.23
C ASN A 471 -14.32 -1.65 -5.92
N ASP A 472 -13.29 -0.84 -6.08
CA ASP A 472 -13.26 0.52 -6.63
C ASP A 472 -12.62 0.59 -8.03
N LYS A 473 -11.93 -0.48 -8.47
CA LYS A 473 -11.12 -0.51 -9.71
C LYS A 473 -11.67 -1.43 -10.80
N VAL A 474 -12.99 -1.40 -11.01
CA VAL A 474 -13.63 -2.25 -12.04
C VAL A 474 -13.23 -1.85 -13.47
N VAL A 475 -12.90 -0.58 -13.71
CA VAL A 475 -12.51 -0.09 -15.03
C VAL A 475 -11.00 -0.32 -15.25
N PRO A 476 -10.57 -1.18 -16.20
CA PRO A 476 -9.17 -1.61 -16.35
C PRO A 476 -8.14 -0.51 -16.67
N LYS A 477 -8.57 0.72 -16.94
CA LYS A 477 -7.71 1.84 -17.35
C LYS A 477 -7.18 2.70 -16.18
N GLN A 478 -7.37 2.24 -14.95
CA GLN A 478 -6.91 2.91 -13.74
C GLN A 478 -6.31 1.89 -12.77
N THR A 479 -5.12 1.39 -13.10
CA THR A 479 -4.20 0.85 -12.09
C THR A 479 -3.56 2.04 -11.38
N SER A 480 -4.35 2.86 -10.67
CA SER A 480 -3.76 3.98 -9.95
C SER A 480 -2.98 3.47 -8.74
N ASP A 481 -1.75 3.92 -8.69
CA ASP A 481 -0.71 3.72 -7.70
C ASP A 481 -1.16 4.03 -6.27
N PHE A 482 -1.88 5.13 -6.04
CA PHE A 482 -2.34 5.50 -4.69
C PHE A 482 -3.82 5.89 -4.69
N ASN A 483 -4.62 5.30 -3.78
CA ASN A 483 -6.04 5.64 -3.66
C ASN A 483 -6.38 6.44 -2.38
N PHE A 484 -6.27 7.76 -2.47
CA PHE A 484 -6.69 8.68 -1.41
C PHE A 484 -8.17 8.58 -1.04
N ALA A 485 -9.06 8.16 -1.95
CA ALA A 485 -10.49 8.01 -1.62
C ALA A 485 -10.71 6.93 -0.55
N LEU A 486 -9.80 5.95 -0.46
CA LEU A 486 -9.81 5.00 0.65
C LEU A 486 -9.42 5.69 1.97
N MET A 487 -8.57 6.70 1.96
CA MET A 487 -8.18 7.40 3.19
C MET A 487 -9.29 8.30 3.76
N GLU A 488 -10.19 8.81 2.93
CA GLU A 488 -11.26 9.76 3.33
C GLU A 488 -12.29 9.18 4.33
N GLY A 489 -12.35 7.85 4.49
CA GLY A 489 -13.16 7.21 5.54
C GLY A 489 -14.67 7.22 5.36
N HIS A 490 -15.17 7.60 4.18
CA HIS A 490 -16.61 7.67 3.93
C HIS A 490 -17.25 6.32 3.55
N ALA A 491 -16.44 5.31 3.19
CA ALA A 491 -16.94 4.00 2.80
C ALA A 491 -16.59 2.93 3.82
N SER A 492 -17.41 1.88 3.88
CA SER A 492 -17.04 0.62 4.50
C SER A 492 -17.16 -0.49 3.47
N PHE A 493 -16.23 -1.44 3.50
CA PHE A 493 -16.23 -2.58 2.60
C PHE A 493 -16.04 -3.87 3.39
N ALA A 494 -16.67 -4.93 2.92
CA ALA A 494 -16.56 -6.24 3.54
C ALA A 494 -15.17 -6.81 3.24
N VAL A 495 -14.32 -6.87 4.27
CA VAL A 495 -13.03 -7.57 4.22
C VAL A 495 -13.22 -9.08 4.38
N ASN A 496 -12.10 -9.79 4.51
CA ASN A 496 -12.10 -11.20 4.81
C ASN A 496 -12.75 -12.04 3.71
N LYS A 497 -12.39 -11.79 2.45
CA LYS A 497 -12.87 -12.55 1.30
C LYS A 497 -11.71 -12.83 0.35
N ARG A 498 -11.06 -13.98 0.53
CA ARG A 498 -9.97 -14.45 -0.32
C ARG A 498 -10.33 -15.77 -0.96
N MET A 499 -9.87 -15.99 -2.19
CA MET A 499 -9.95 -17.28 -2.87
C MET A 499 -8.58 -17.64 -3.42
N ILE A 500 -8.13 -18.88 -3.18
CA ILE A 500 -6.92 -19.38 -3.82
C ILE A 500 -7.17 -19.56 -5.32
N ASP A 501 -6.19 -19.17 -6.14
CA ASP A 501 -6.15 -19.52 -7.55
C ASP A 501 -5.78 -21.01 -7.73
N PRO A 502 -6.69 -21.88 -8.20
CA PRO A 502 -6.42 -23.31 -8.30
C PRO A 502 -5.42 -23.66 -9.43
N LEU A 503 -5.28 -22.79 -10.45
CA LEU A 503 -4.33 -22.98 -11.54
C LEU A 503 -2.90 -22.70 -11.09
N VAL A 504 -2.74 -21.73 -10.19
CA VAL A 504 -1.44 -21.44 -9.57
C VAL A 504 -1.15 -22.45 -8.47
N LEU A 505 -2.12 -22.76 -7.60
CA LEU A 505 -1.94 -23.67 -6.48
C LEU A 505 -1.36 -25.03 -6.92
N SER A 506 -1.87 -25.61 -8.01
CA SER A 506 -1.42 -26.90 -8.53
C SER A 506 0.06 -26.95 -8.91
N GLU A 507 0.68 -25.79 -9.13
CA GLU A 507 2.10 -25.64 -9.46
C GLU A 507 2.97 -25.27 -8.24
N THR A 508 2.40 -25.35 -7.03
CA THR A 508 3.11 -25.05 -5.77
C THR A 508 3.15 -26.28 -4.86
N THR A 509 4.09 -26.28 -3.92
CA THR A 509 4.12 -27.33 -2.87
C THR A 509 2.95 -27.21 -1.89
N ALA A 510 2.23 -26.07 -1.88
CA ALA A 510 1.05 -25.89 -1.04
C ALA A 510 -0.16 -26.71 -1.52
N ALA A 511 -0.18 -27.20 -2.77
CA ALA A 511 -1.23 -28.09 -3.28
C ALA A 511 -1.45 -29.33 -2.40
N ALA A 512 -0.40 -29.83 -1.75
CA ALA A 512 -0.50 -31.00 -0.86
C ALA A 512 -1.40 -30.74 0.37
N SER A 513 -1.49 -29.49 0.82
CA SER A 513 -2.31 -29.10 1.97
C SER A 513 -3.79 -28.84 1.62
N LEU A 514 -4.08 -28.63 0.34
CA LEU A 514 -5.43 -28.39 -0.17
C LEU A 514 -5.60 -29.09 -1.53
N PRO A 515 -5.81 -30.41 -1.54
CA PRO A 515 -6.02 -31.14 -2.78
C PRO A 515 -7.35 -30.72 -3.42
N LEU A 516 -7.29 -30.29 -4.67
CA LEU A 516 -8.46 -29.87 -5.45
C LEU A 516 -8.77 -30.88 -6.55
N GLY A 517 -10.06 -31.15 -6.77
CA GLY A 517 -10.55 -31.96 -7.88
C GLY A 517 -10.41 -31.22 -9.23
N SER A 518 -10.37 -31.98 -10.34
CA SER A 518 -10.30 -31.40 -11.68
C SER A 518 -11.52 -30.53 -12.02
N ASP A 519 -12.68 -30.84 -11.43
CA ASP A 519 -13.92 -30.08 -11.53
C ASP A 519 -13.77 -28.64 -11.00
N VAL A 520 -13.03 -28.44 -9.91
CA VAL A 520 -12.73 -27.11 -9.35
C VAL A 520 -11.94 -26.28 -10.36
N THR A 521 -10.91 -26.87 -10.97
CA THR A 521 -10.08 -26.22 -12.00
C THR A 521 -10.89 -25.87 -13.25
N ASP A 522 -11.74 -26.77 -13.73
CA ASP A 522 -12.56 -26.54 -14.93
C ASP A 522 -13.62 -25.45 -14.69
N ASN A 523 -14.28 -25.48 -13.52
CA ASN A 523 -15.23 -24.44 -13.12
C ASN A 523 -14.56 -23.07 -12.93
N PHE A 524 -13.32 -23.03 -12.41
CA PHE A 524 -12.55 -21.80 -12.31
C PHE A 524 -12.20 -21.23 -13.70
N LYS A 525 -11.75 -22.06 -14.65
CA LYS A 525 -11.49 -21.63 -16.04
C LYS A 525 -12.76 -21.10 -16.71
N LYS A 526 -13.90 -21.75 -16.49
CA LYS A 526 -15.20 -21.27 -16.98
C LYS A 526 -15.51 -19.88 -16.42
N MET A 527 -15.37 -19.68 -15.12
CA MET A 527 -15.59 -18.38 -14.49
C MET A 527 -14.62 -17.31 -14.99
N TRP A 528 -13.34 -17.65 -15.19
CA TRP A 528 -12.36 -16.76 -15.81
C TRP A 528 -12.79 -16.29 -17.19
N ALA A 529 -13.23 -17.21 -18.05
CA ALA A 529 -13.71 -16.90 -19.40
C ALA A 529 -15.00 -16.05 -19.38
N GLU A 530 -15.91 -16.30 -18.44
CA GLU A 530 -17.11 -15.48 -18.25
C GLU A 530 -16.76 -14.04 -17.87
N VAL A 531 -15.90 -13.84 -16.87
CA VAL A 531 -15.46 -12.50 -16.45
C VAL A 531 -14.69 -11.81 -17.57
N SER A 532 -13.82 -12.53 -18.27
CA SER A 532 -13.09 -12.00 -19.43
C SER A 532 -14.05 -11.50 -20.53
N SER A 533 -15.09 -12.28 -20.83
CA SER A 533 -16.13 -11.88 -21.79
C SER A 533 -16.90 -10.64 -21.33
N LEU A 534 -17.22 -10.54 -20.03
CA LEU A 534 -17.90 -9.37 -19.46
C LEU A 534 -17.08 -8.09 -19.56
N ARG A 535 -15.75 -8.17 -19.46
CA ARG A 535 -14.86 -7.00 -19.59
C ARG A 535 -14.85 -6.39 -20.99
N ASN A 536 -15.25 -7.15 -22.01
CA ASN A 536 -15.43 -6.63 -23.37
C ASN A 536 -16.74 -5.86 -23.56
N THR A 537 -17.58 -5.77 -22.51
CA THR A 537 -18.84 -5.00 -22.53
C THR A 537 -18.66 -3.62 -21.89
N THR A 538 -19.51 -2.66 -22.22
CA THR A 538 -19.45 -1.29 -21.70
C THR A 538 -20.06 -1.12 -20.30
N ASN A 539 -20.72 -2.14 -19.76
CA ASN A 539 -21.58 -2.02 -18.56
C ASN A 539 -20.96 -2.62 -17.29
N LEU A 540 -19.64 -2.72 -17.23
CA LEU A 540 -18.97 -3.29 -16.06
C LEU A 540 -18.96 -2.29 -14.89
N THR A 541 -19.61 -2.64 -13.79
CA THR A 541 -19.73 -1.81 -12.57
C THR A 541 -19.19 -2.56 -11.34
N ASN A 542 -18.92 -1.82 -10.25
CA ASN A 542 -18.55 -2.39 -8.94
C ASN A 542 -19.57 -3.44 -8.46
N VAL A 543 -20.86 -3.19 -8.67
CA VAL A 543 -21.93 -4.16 -8.34
C VAL A 543 -21.80 -5.44 -9.16
N THR A 544 -21.48 -5.32 -10.45
CA THR A 544 -21.29 -6.48 -11.35
C THR A 544 -20.13 -7.36 -10.88
N MET A 545 -19.00 -6.76 -10.53
CA MET A 545 -17.83 -7.50 -10.05
C MET A 545 -18.05 -8.13 -8.66
N ALA A 546 -18.75 -7.44 -7.75
CA ALA A 546 -19.13 -8.01 -6.47
C ALA A 546 -20.07 -9.21 -6.62
N GLN A 547 -21.01 -9.15 -7.58
CA GLN A 547 -21.88 -10.28 -7.88
C GLN A 547 -21.07 -11.45 -8.46
N LYS A 548 -20.17 -11.20 -9.41
CA LYS A 548 -19.30 -12.25 -9.98
C LYS A 548 -18.38 -12.88 -8.94
N TRP A 549 -17.86 -12.10 -8.01
CA TRP A 549 -17.13 -12.62 -6.86
C TRP A 549 -17.97 -13.59 -6.02
N LYS A 550 -19.21 -13.21 -5.69
CA LYS A 550 -20.16 -14.06 -4.95
C LYS A 550 -20.51 -15.34 -5.71
N ASP A 551 -20.77 -15.23 -7.01
CA ASP A 551 -21.07 -16.38 -7.87
C ASP A 551 -19.88 -17.36 -7.90
N THR A 552 -18.66 -16.83 -7.99
CA THR A 552 -17.41 -17.61 -7.97
C THR A 552 -17.26 -18.38 -6.65
N ALA A 553 -17.43 -17.70 -5.50
CA ALA A 553 -17.34 -18.33 -4.19
C ALA A 553 -18.42 -19.40 -3.96
N THR A 554 -19.60 -19.22 -4.58
CA THR A 554 -20.70 -20.20 -4.53
C THR A 554 -20.41 -21.42 -5.40
N LEU A 555 -19.86 -21.20 -6.60
CA LEU A 555 -19.48 -22.25 -7.54
C LEU A 555 -18.28 -23.07 -7.06
N LEU A 556 -17.37 -22.44 -6.31
CA LEU A 556 -16.07 -22.99 -5.91
C LEU A 556 -15.87 -22.91 -4.39
N PRO A 557 -16.72 -23.58 -3.58
CA PRO A 557 -16.68 -23.45 -2.12
C PRO A 557 -15.41 -23.98 -1.44
N GLN A 558 -14.53 -24.67 -2.19
CA GLN A 558 -13.26 -25.21 -1.70
C GLN A 558 -12.11 -24.19 -1.74
N LEU A 559 -12.24 -23.11 -2.54
CA LEU A 559 -11.20 -22.11 -2.74
C LEU A 559 -11.13 -21.00 -1.68
N PRO A 560 -12.23 -20.61 -1.01
CA PRO A 560 -12.18 -19.59 0.02
C PRO A 560 -11.20 -19.92 1.14
N VAL A 561 -10.38 -18.93 1.47
CA VAL A 561 -9.44 -18.97 2.60
C VAL A 561 -9.52 -17.69 3.41
N ARG A 562 -9.02 -17.78 4.64
CA ARG A 562 -8.80 -16.64 5.52
C ARG A 562 -7.34 -16.43 5.87
N PRO A 563 -6.86 -15.18 6.12
CA PRO A 563 -5.65 -14.92 6.86
C PRO A 563 -5.62 -15.74 8.14
N LEU A 564 -4.40 -16.03 8.56
CA LEU A 564 -4.13 -16.68 9.82
C LEU A 564 -4.52 -15.75 10.98
N MET A 565 -5.09 -16.34 12.02
CA MET A 565 -5.32 -15.75 13.32
C MET A 565 -4.34 -16.35 14.33
N GLY A 566 -4.07 -15.63 15.42
CA GLY A 566 -3.20 -16.14 16.48
C GLY A 566 -3.67 -17.51 16.97
N GLY A 567 -2.78 -18.51 16.89
CA GLY A 567 -3.08 -19.91 17.24
C GLY A 567 -3.45 -20.80 16.05
N ASP A 568 -3.67 -20.24 14.86
CA ASP A 568 -3.83 -21.06 13.66
C ASP A 568 -2.50 -21.68 13.24
N CYS A 569 -2.56 -22.92 12.77
CA CYS A 569 -1.43 -23.61 12.14
C CYS A 569 -0.14 -23.64 12.97
N GLU A 570 -0.23 -23.54 14.31
CA GLU A 570 0.94 -23.47 15.19
C GLU A 570 1.94 -24.60 14.93
N VAL A 571 1.44 -25.83 14.73
CA VAL A 571 2.27 -27.01 14.44
C VAL A 571 3.00 -26.87 13.10
N GLN A 572 2.29 -26.39 12.07
CA GLN A 572 2.83 -26.26 10.72
C GLN A 572 3.81 -25.09 10.59
N LEU A 573 3.53 -23.96 11.25
CA LEU A 573 4.33 -22.74 11.17
C LEU A 573 5.77 -22.90 11.70
N VAL A 574 6.02 -23.93 12.52
CA VAL A 574 7.38 -24.29 12.93
C VAL A 574 8.25 -24.57 11.70
N ASN A 575 7.75 -25.39 10.78
CA ASN A 575 8.56 -25.95 9.68
C ASN A 575 8.13 -25.47 8.29
N ALA A 576 6.95 -24.88 8.15
CA ALA A 576 6.39 -24.42 6.87
C ALA A 576 5.92 -22.96 6.92
N GLU A 577 5.72 -22.40 5.74
CA GLU A 577 5.02 -21.12 5.55
C GLU A 577 3.56 -21.41 5.17
N CYS A 578 2.60 -20.78 5.86
CA CYS A 578 1.16 -21.02 5.66
C CYS A 578 0.47 -19.81 5.05
N VAL A 579 -0.21 -19.99 3.92
CA VAL A 579 -0.91 -18.90 3.23
C VAL A 579 -2.18 -18.46 3.96
N GLY A 580 -2.85 -19.39 4.64
CA GLY A 580 -4.08 -19.12 5.36
C GLY A 580 -4.78 -20.38 5.86
N MET A 581 -6.01 -20.21 6.34
CA MET A 581 -6.89 -21.31 6.73
C MET A 581 -8.02 -21.46 5.71
N ALA A 582 -8.22 -22.67 5.21
CA ALA A 582 -9.42 -22.98 4.43
C ALA A 582 -10.68 -22.90 5.31
N MET A 583 -11.83 -22.63 4.70
CA MET A 583 -13.10 -22.47 5.43
C MET A 583 -13.53 -23.72 6.21
N GLN A 584 -13.01 -24.89 5.84
CA GLN A 584 -13.21 -26.16 6.55
C GLN A 584 -12.28 -26.37 7.76
N GLY A 585 -11.39 -25.41 8.05
CA GLY A 585 -10.48 -25.44 9.20
C GLY A 585 -9.11 -26.07 8.93
N SER A 586 -8.78 -26.41 7.68
CA SER A 586 -7.45 -26.93 7.33
C SER A 586 -6.47 -25.80 7.00
N CYS A 587 -5.24 -25.93 7.50
CA CYS A 587 -4.13 -25.05 7.14
C CYS A 587 -3.72 -25.25 5.68
N VAL A 588 -3.56 -24.14 4.95
CA VAL A 588 -2.97 -24.16 3.60
C VAL A 588 -1.51 -23.72 3.73
N CYS A 589 -0.58 -24.66 3.64
CA CYS A 589 0.84 -24.40 3.84
C CYS A 589 1.68 -25.04 2.74
N TYR A 590 2.79 -24.38 2.40
CA TYR A 590 3.83 -24.98 1.58
C TYR A 590 4.38 -26.23 2.27
N ALA A 591 4.87 -27.19 1.47
CA ALA A 591 5.56 -28.34 2.05
C ALA A 591 6.75 -27.85 2.88
N SER A 592 6.93 -28.45 4.05
CA SER A 592 8.10 -28.20 4.90
C SER A 592 9.36 -28.42 4.08
N THR A 593 10.26 -27.45 4.08
CA THR A 593 11.60 -27.62 3.52
C THR A 593 12.53 -28.25 4.56
N GLU A 594 11.99 -29.00 5.54
CA GLU A 594 12.77 -29.69 6.56
C GLU A 594 14.01 -30.25 5.88
N VAL A 595 15.14 -29.63 6.24
CA VAL A 595 16.45 -30.15 5.91
C VAL A 595 16.36 -31.51 6.53
N VAL A 596 16.17 -32.55 5.71
CA VAL A 596 16.34 -33.94 6.11
C VAL A 596 17.65 -33.87 6.86
N SER A 597 17.58 -33.94 8.20
CA SER A 597 18.79 -33.88 8.99
C SER A 597 19.65 -34.94 8.35
N LEU A 598 20.87 -34.57 7.96
CA LEU A 598 21.88 -35.55 7.62
C LEU A 598 22.10 -36.35 8.91
N GLU A 599 21.13 -37.22 9.28
CA GLU A 599 21.38 -38.38 10.08
C GLU A 599 22.58 -39.00 9.40
N GLU A 600 23.67 -39.03 10.16
CA GLU A 600 24.97 -39.51 9.73
C GLU A 600 24.73 -40.68 8.77
N VAL A 601 24.97 -40.43 7.49
CA VAL A 601 25.21 -41.53 6.56
C VAL A 601 26.55 -42.07 7.05
N VAL A 602 26.48 -42.95 8.06
CA VAL A 602 27.58 -43.79 8.49
C VAL A 602 27.84 -44.66 7.27
N VAL A 603 28.81 -44.22 6.47
CA VAL A 603 29.41 -45.05 5.43
C VAL A 603 30.10 -46.17 6.18
N VAL A 604 29.43 -47.33 6.27
CA VAL A 604 30.01 -48.58 6.76
C VAL A 604 30.87 -49.19 5.67
#